data_AF-A0A0M8P0U3-F1
#
_entry.id   AF-A0A0M8P0U3-F1
#
_cell.length_a   1.000
_cell.length_b   1.000
_cell.length_c   1.000
_cell.angle_alpha   90.00
_cell.angle_beta   90.00
_cell.angle_gamma   90.00
#
_symmetry.space_group_name_H-M   'P 1'
#
loop_
_entity.id
_entity.type
_entity.pdbx_description
1 polymer ?
#
loop_
_entity_poly.entity_id
_entity_poly.type
_entity_poly.pdbx_seq_one_letter_code
_entity_poly.pdbx_strand_id
1 'polypeptide(L)'
;MAKRRKTDIPLQRALPPEGQANYTLSGVTREDSIITMRQAISPDPVIFNDSRQSWANSEGTTLVETLQTLSQAIRDLNKRADAQEKDLRDTQKNLEEAQKALLKYERTFDAHTIEVRSIVLDKWAGVPISNMRRSQRNAAAHGGSILADYDVIRREIDQPESRADRWKPVFESHYNVSWDFLYARGGLVSASKEVVRIFDYLANIRN
;
A
#
# COMPACT_ATOMS: atom_id res chain seq x y z
N MET A 1 -5.69 48.82 -30.98
CA MET A 1 -4.89 50.00 -31.37
C MET A 1 -3.70 50.10 -30.41
N ALA A 2 -2.49 50.17 -30.98
CA ALA A 2 -1.24 50.73 -30.39
C ALA A 2 -0.68 50.07 -29.09
N LYS A 3 0.61 49.83 -28.91
CA LYS A 3 1.81 50.15 -29.70
C LYS A 3 2.97 49.31 -29.13
N ARG A 4 3.77 48.75 -30.04
CA ARG A 4 5.12 48.20 -29.81
C ARG A 4 6.07 49.25 -29.22
N ARG A 5 7.02 48.81 -28.38
CA ARG A 5 8.41 49.29 -28.25
C ARG A 5 9.23 48.07 -27.77
N LYS A 6 10.15 47.43 -28.51
CA LYS A 6 11.37 47.85 -29.22
C LYS A 6 12.31 48.70 -28.35
N THR A 7 13.34 48.04 -27.85
CA THR A 7 14.65 48.56 -27.39
C THR A 7 15.64 47.41 -27.62
N ASP A 8 16.36 47.38 -28.73
CA ASP A 8 17.61 48.11 -29.02
C ASP A 8 18.83 47.39 -28.42
N ILE A 9 19.44 46.55 -29.26
CA ILE A 9 20.78 45.98 -29.10
C ILE A 9 21.75 46.95 -29.78
N PRO A 10 22.78 47.47 -29.11
CA PRO A 10 23.90 48.10 -29.79
C PRO A 10 25.00 47.07 -30.04
N LEU A 11 25.26 46.82 -31.33
CA LEU A 11 26.56 46.39 -31.83
C LEU A 11 27.61 47.45 -31.43
N GLN A 12 28.74 47.01 -30.88
CA GLN A 12 30.01 47.71 -31.04
C GLN A 12 31.06 46.74 -31.57
N ARG A 13 31.27 46.81 -32.88
CA ARG A 13 32.54 46.52 -33.54
C ARG A 13 33.56 47.55 -33.07
N ALA A 14 34.70 47.08 -32.59
CA ALA A 14 35.93 47.86 -32.56
C ALA A 14 36.99 47.06 -33.32
N LEU A 15 37.27 47.48 -34.56
CA LEU A 15 38.56 47.28 -35.22
C LEU A 15 39.48 48.41 -34.75
N PRO A 16 40.78 48.14 -34.64
CA PRO A 16 41.75 49.06 -35.21
C PRO A 16 42.90 48.27 -35.90
N PRO A 17 43.91 48.92 -36.49
CA PRO A 17 43.89 49.33 -37.89
C PRO A 17 44.98 48.61 -38.70
N GLU A 18 44.83 48.68 -40.02
CA GLU A 18 45.87 48.34 -40.99
C GLU A 18 47.12 49.21 -40.78
N GLY A 19 48.30 48.59 -40.95
CA GLY A 19 49.52 49.33 -41.26
C GLY A 19 50.77 48.76 -40.59
N GLN A 20 51.40 47.78 -41.24
CA GLN A 20 52.75 47.89 -41.81
C GLN A 20 53.28 46.48 -42.12
N ALA A 21 53.31 46.16 -43.42
CA ALA A 21 54.04 45.03 -43.94
C ALA A 21 55.53 45.27 -43.72
N ASN A 22 56.18 44.41 -42.94
CA ASN A 22 57.60 44.15 -43.06
C ASN A 22 57.76 42.65 -43.29
N TYR A 23 58.11 42.31 -44.53
CA TYR A 23 58.57 41.00 -44.92
C TYR A 23 59.90 40.71 -44.21
N THR A 24 59.90 39.73 -43.32
CA THR A 24 61.11 38.94 -43.03
C THR A 24 60.74 37.47 -43.16
N LEU A 25 61.12 36.89 -44.31
CA LEU A 25 61.26 35.44 -44.45
C LEU A 25 62.34 34.98 -43.44
N SER A 26 61.93 34.50 -42.27
CA SER A 26 62.77 33.67 -41.40
C SER A 26 62.38 32.21 -41.63
N GLY A 27 63.33 31.45 -42.16
CA GLY A 27 63.14 30.09 -42.65
C GLY A 27 62.49 29.14 -41.65
N VAL A 28 61.40 28.51 -42.09
CA VAL A 28 60.93 27.24 -41.52
C VAL A 28 61.87 26.16 -42.05
N THR A 29 62.76 25.67 -41.19
CA THR A 29 63.58 24.52 -41.54
C THR A 29 62.72 23.26 -41.53
N ARG A 30 63.09 22.29 -42.35
CA ARG A 30 62.39 21.00 -42.53
C ARG A 30 62.26 20.19 -41.23
N GLU A 31 63.01 20.56 -40.20
CA GLU A 31 63.04 19.92 -38.88
C GLU A 31 61.87 20.36 -37.98
N ASP A 32 61.40 21.60 -38.08
CA ASP A 32 60.27 22.11 -37.28
C ASP A 32 58.93 21.47 -37.71
N SER A 33 58.83 21.06 -38.98
CA SER A 33 57.69 20.28 -39.49
C SER A 33 57.69 18.82 -39.00
N ILE A 34 58.87 18.25 -38.71
CA ILE A 34 59.01 16.87 -38.22
C ILE A 34 58.68 16.79 -36.73
N ILE A 35 59.03 17.81 -35.95
CA ILE A 35 58.72 17.87 -34.51
C ILE A 35 57.20 18.03 -34.29
N THR A 36 56.54 18.85 -35.11
CA THR A 36 55.09 19.06 -35.02
C THR A 36 54.28 17.82 -35.44
N MET A 37 54.75 17.03 -36.42
CA MET A 37 54.09 15.75 -36.76
C MET A 37 54.36 14.63 -35.75
N ARG A 38 55.50 14.65 -35.03
CA ARG A 38 55.82 13.64 -34.01
C ARG A 38 55.03 13.80 -32.71
N GLN A 39 54.49 14.99 -32.43
CA GLN A 39 53.59 15.20 -31.28
C GLN A 39 52.13 14.81 -31.54
N ALA A 40 51.74 14.56 -32.80
CA ALA A 40 50.38 14.14 -33.16
C ALA A 40 50.20 12.62 -33.28
N ILE A 41 51.27 11.83 -33.11
CA ILE A 41 51.23 10.36 -33.21
C ILE A 41 51.98 9.76 -32.01
N SER A 42 51.44 9.95 -30.82
CA SER A 42 51.64 8.96 -29.76
C SER A 42 50.51 7.94 -29.93
N PRO A 43 50.74 6.78 -30.55
CA PRO A 43 49.71 5.74 -30.58
C PRO A 43 49.48 5.29 -29.14
N ASP A 44 48.21 5.22 -28.72
CA ASP A 44 47.83 4.61 -27.45
C ASP A 44 48.57 3.27 -27.28
N PRO A 45 49.15 3.01 -26.09
CA PRO A 45 49.92 1.79 -25.88
C PRO A 45 49.02 0.57 -26.14
N VAL A 46 49.35 -0.19 -27.18
CA VAL A 46 48.66 -1.44 -27.53
C VAL A 46 49.12 -2.51 -26.56
N ILE A 47 48.20 -3.06 -25.78
CA ILE A 47 48.48 -4.14 -24.85
C ILE A 47 48.30 -5.48 -25.60
N PHE A 48 49.29 -6.37 -25.47
CA PHE A 48 49.27 -7.70 -26.09
C PHE A 48 49.06 -8.76 -25.01
N ASN A 49 48.24 -9.77 -25.30
CA ASN A 49 48.12 -10.94 -24.43
C ASN A 49 49.30 -11.92 -24.64
N ASP A 50 49.39 -12.94 -23.78
CA ASP A 50 50.44 -13.98 -23.84
C ASP A 50 50.48 -14.77 -25.17
N SER A 51 49.41 -14.68 -25.96
CA SER A 51 49.26 -15.27 -27.30
C SER A 51 49.63 -14.30 -28.43
N ARG A 52 50.23 -13.14 -28.12
CA ARG A 52 50.63 -12.07 -29.07
C ARG A 52 49.48 -11.54 -29.94
N GLN A 53 48.24 -11.67 -29.50
CA GLN A 53 47.11 -11.01 -30.15
C GLN A 53 46.94 -9.61 -29.56
N SER A 54 46.89 -8.58 -30.41
CA SER A 54 46.65 -7.19 -30.01
C SER A 54 45.19 -7.02 -29.64
N TRP A 55 44.89 -6.76 -28.37
CA TRP A 55 43.55 -6.42 -27.92
C TRP A 55 43.70 -5.16 -27.06
N ALA A 56 43.23 -4.02 -27.58
CA ALA A 56 43.01 -2.75 -26.90
C ALA A 56 44.11 -1.67 -26.99
N ASN A 57 43.70 -0.54 -27.58
CA ASN A 57 44.03 0.82 -27.15
C ASN A 57 43.35 1.12 -25.79
N SER A 58 43.56 2.31 -25.20
CA SER A 58 42.97 2.69 -23.90
C SER A 58 41.45 2.39 -23.81
N GLU A 59 40.72 2.62 -24.91
CA GLU A 59 39.29 2.34 -25.06
C GLU A 59 38.90 0.86 -24.85
N GLY A 60 39.70 -0.10 -25.34
CA GLY A 60 39.39 -1.53 -25.16
C GLY A 60 39.55 -2.01 -23.71
N THR A 61 40.48 -1.42 -22.95
CA THR A 61 40.62 -1.71 -21.51
C THR A 61 39.43 -1.15 -20.72
N THR A 62 38.96 0.06 -21.04
CA THR A 62 37.76 0.65 -20.43
C THR A 62 36.49 -0.15 -20.73
N LEU A 63 36.37 -0.78 -21.90
CA LEU A 63 35.25 -1.65 -22.22
C LEU A 63 35.23 -2.91 -21.35
N VAL A 64 36.39 -3.52 -21.08
CA VAL A 64 36.46 -4.70 -20.22
C VAL A 64 36.09 -4.36 -18.77
N GLU A 65 36.56 -3.23 -18.25
CA GLU A 65 36.23 -2.74 -16.91
C GLU A 65 34.73 -2.43 -16.75
N THR A 66 34.11 -1.81 -17.77
CA THR A 66 32.67 -1.56 -17.76
C THR A 66 31.86 -2.85 -17.80
N LEU A 67 32.25 -3.85 -18.61
CA LEU A 67 31.60 -5.16 -18.64
C LEU A 67 31.71 -5.90 -17.30
N GLN A 68 32.86 -5.83 -16.63
CA GLN A 68 33.03 -6.40 -15.29
C GLN A 68 32.16 -5.70 -14.26
N THR A 69 32.10 -4.37 -14.30
CA THR A 69 31.26 -3.56 -13.41
C THR A 69 29.78 -3.88 -13.61
N LEU A 70 29.33 -3.98 -14.87
CA LEU A 70 27.96 -4.36 -15.21
C LEU A 70 27.65 -5.79 -14.77
N SER A 71 28.57 -6.74 -14.96
CA SER A 71 28.40 -8.12 -14.49
C SER A 71 28.22 -8.17 -12.97
N GLN A 72 29.02 -7.40 -12.23
CA GLN A 72 28.91 -7.32 -10.78
C GLN A 72 27.59 -6.66 -10.34
N ALA A 73 27.18 -5.56 -11.00
CA ALA A 73 25.91 -4.90 -10.73
C ALA A 73 24.70 -5.83 -10.98
N ILE A 74 24.73 -6.64 -12.05
CA ILE A 74 23.69 -7.63 -12.32
C ILE A 74 23.62 -8.68 -11.21
N ARG A 75 24.77 -9.17 -10.73
CA ARG A 75 24.80 -10.13 -9.61
C ARG A 75 24.22 -9.54 -8.33
N ASP A 76 24.54 -8.29 -8.03
CA ASP A 76 24.05 -7.62 -6.82
C ASP A 76 22.56 -7.29 -6.93
N LEU A 77 22.07 -6.95 -8.12
CA LEU A 77 20.63 -6.80 -8.39
C LEU A 77 19.89 -8.12 -8.19
N ASN A 78 20.41 -9.24 -8.70
CA ASN A 78 19.80 -10.54 -8.53
C ASN A 78 19.71 -10.93 -7.05
N LYS A 79 20.77 -10.72 -6.27
CA LYS A 79 20.73 -10.97 -4.82
C LYS A 79 19.68 -10.14 -4.11
N ARG A 80 19.50 -8.87 -4.50
CA ARG A 80 18.46 -8.00 -3.94
C ARG A 80 17.06 -8.46 -4.34
N ALA A 81 16.88 -8.89 -5.59
CA ALA A 81 15.62 -9.42 -6.07
C ALA A 81 15.23 -10.70 -5.31
N ASP A 82 16.18 -11.63 -5.11
CA ASP A 82 15.95 -12.86 -4.34
C ASP A 82 15.58 -12.56 -2.88
N ALA A 83 16.26 -11.59 -2.26
CA ALA A 83 15.95 -11.15 -0.89
C ALA A 83 14.56 -10.52 -0.80
N GLN A 84 14.20 -9.66 -1.77
CA GLN A 84 12.87 -9.06 -1.85
C GLN A 84 11.78 -10.10 -2.10
N GLU A 85 12.02 -11.09 -2.95
CA GLU A 85 11.06 -12.16 -3.19
C GLU A 85 10.81 -12.97 -1.91
N LYS A 86 11.88 -13.26 -1.15
CA LYS A 86 11.76 -13.93 0.14
C LYS A 86 10.96 -13.10 1.15
N ASP A 87 11.27 -11.82 1.29
CA ASP A 87 10.55 -10.92 2.20
C ASP A 87 9.06 -10.78 1.81
N LEU A 88 8.76 -10.75 0.50
CA LEU A 88 7.38 -10.75 0.00
C LEU A 88 6.64 -12.05 0.34
N ARG A 89 7.30 -13.20 0.19
CA ARG A 89 6.70 -14.49 0.58
C ARG A 89 6.44 -14.56 2.09
N ASP A 90 7.38 -14.09 2.91
CA ASP A 90 7.25 -14.11 4.37
C ASP A 90 6.15 -13.15 4.84
N THR A 91 6.06 -11.94 4.25
CA THR A 91 4.99 -10.98 4.55
C THR A 91 3.62 -11.48 4.12
N GLN A 92 3.52 -12.13 2.95
CA GLN A 92 2.27 -12.76 2.50
C GLN A 92 1.81 -13.84 3.48
N LYS A 93 2.72 -14.71 3.91
CA LYS A 93 2.40 -15.75 4.89
C LYS A 93 1.90 -15.16 6.21
N ASN A 94 2.57 -14.13 6.72
CA ASN A 94 2.17 -13.45 7.95
C ASN A 94 0.78 -12.79 7.82
N LEU A 95 0.48 -12.22 6.65
CA LEU A 95 -0.83 -11.63 6.37
C LEU A 95 -1.93 -12.69 6.35
N GLU A 96 -1.70 -13.83 5.72
CA GLU A 96 -2.65 -14.96 5.71
C GLU A 96 -2.90 -15.51 7.12
N GLU A 97 -1.86 -15.62 7.95
CA GLU A 97 -1.99 -16.03 9.35
C GLU A 97 -2.80 -15.02 10.18
N ALA A 98 -2.52 -13.72 10.01
CA ALA A 98 -3.28 -12.66 10.66
C ALA A 98 -4.76 -12.66 10.25
N GLN A 99 -5.05 -12.86 8.95
CA GLN A 99 -6.42 -12.99 8.46
C GLN A 99 -7.14 -14.20 9.06
N LYS A 100 -6.49 -15.36 9.13
CA LYS A 100 -7.04 -16.56 9.78
C LYS A 100 -7.32 -16.33 11.26
N ALA A 101 -6.40 -15.66 11.97
CA ALA A 101 -6.57 -15.33 13.38
C ALA A 101 -7.75 -14.37 13.60
N LEU A 102 -7.89 -13.36 12.75
CA LEU A 102 -9.00 -12.40 12.79
C LEU A 102 -10.35 -13.09 12.55
N LEU A 103 -10.45 -13.94 11.52
CA LEU A 103 -11.66 -14.73 11.25
C LEU A 103 -12.02 -15.65 12.42
N LYS A 104 -11.02 -16.27 13.06
CA LYS A 104 -11.25 -17.10 14.25
C LYS A 104 -11.77 -16.28 15.42
N TYR A 105 -11.15 -15.12 15.67
CA TYR A 105 -11.56 -14.21 16.73
C TYR A 105 -13.00 -13.71 16.52
N GLU A 106 -13.32 -13.27 15.31
CA GLU A 106 -14.66 -12.81 14.92
C GLU A 106 -15.71 -13.90 15.15
N ARG A 107 -15.44 -15.15 14.73
CA ARG A 107 -16.33 -16.29 15.00
C ARG A 107 -16.55 -16.53 16.50
N THR A 108 -15.51 -16.45 17.32
CA THR A 108 -15.64 -16.65 18.77
C THR A 108 -16.39 -15.50 19.44
N PHE A 109 -16.15 -14.27 18.99
CA PHE A 109 -16.83 -13.08 19.48
C PHE A 109 -18.32 -13.11 19.12
N ASP A 110 -18.65 -13.47 17.88
CA ASP A 110 -20.01 -13.68 17.41
C ASP A 110 -20.72 -14.75 18.23
N ALA A 111 -20.10 -15.90 18.43
CA ALA A 111 -20.67 -17.00 19.21
C ALA A 111 -20.97 -16.57 20.65
N HIS A 112 -20.04 -15.87 21.29
CA HIS A 112 -20.23 -15.35 22.64
C HIS A 112 -21.36 -14.30 22.70
N THR A 113 -21.39 -13.39 21.72
CA THR A 113 -22.45 -12.38 21.62
C THR A 113 -23.82 -13.04 21.45
N ILE A 114 -23.93 -14.04 20.57
CA ILE A 114 -25.16 -14.80 20.35
C ILE A 114 -25.61 -15.48 21.64
N GLU A 115 -24.69 -16.16 22.35
CA GLU A 115 -25.00 -16.83 23.60
C GLU A 115 -25.56 -15.84 24.64
N VAL A 116 -24.87 -14.74 24.87
CA VAL A 116 -25.28 -13.71 25.83
C VAL A 116 -26.64 -13.10 25.47
N ARG A 117 -26.84 -12.71 24.21
CA ARG A 117 -28.11 -12.12 23.76
C ARG A 117 -29.26 -13.12 23.78
N SER A 118 -29.01 -14.40 23.48
CA SER A 118 -30.03 -15.45 23.62
C SER A 118 -30.54 -15.58 25.05
N ILE A 119 -29.67 -15.39 26.06
CA ILE A 119 -30.05 -15.39 27.48
C ILE A 119 -30.94 -14.18 27.80
N VAL A 120 -30.65 -13.01 27.22
CA VAL A 120 -31.48 -11.81 27.40
C VAL A 120 -32.86 -12.02 26.77
N LEU A 121 -32.93 -12.53 25.55
CA LEU A 121 -34.19 -12.82 24.87
C LEU A 121 -35.00 -13.91 25.59
N ASP A 122 -34.34 -14.96 26.10
CA ASP A 122 -34.98 -15.95 26.95
C ASP A 122 -35.55 -15.32 28.23
N LYS A 123 -34.83 -14.37 28.86
CA LYS A 123 -35.33 -13.61 30.03
C LYS A 123 -36.60 -12.85 29.68
N TRP A 124 -36.57 -12.10 28.58
CA TRP A 124 -37.70 -11.30 28.12
C TRP A 124 -38.91 -12.15 27.77
N ALA A 125 -38.68 -13.38 27.27
CA ALA A 125 -39.69 -14.39 27.04
C ALA A 125 -40.20 -15.10 28.31
N GLY A 126 -39.72 -14.71 29.50
CA GLY A 126 -40.13 -15.32 30.76
C GLY A 126 -39.58 -16.72 31.00
N VAL A 127 -38.58 -17.16 30.23
CA VAL A 127 -37.93 -18.45 30.42
C VAL A 127 -37.06 -18.41 31.67
N PRO A 128 -37.21 -19.34 32.63
CA PRO A 128 -36.34 -19.41 33.80
C PRO A 128 -34.87 -19.57 33.39
N ILE A 129 -34.01 -18.72 33.95
CA ILE A 129 -32.58 -18.71 33.65
C ILE A 129 -31.82 -19.31 34.84
N SER A 130 -30.96 -20.29 34.56
CA SER A 130 -30.07 -20.88 35.56
C SER A 130 -29.07 -19.86 36.12
N ASN A 131 -28.56 -20.10 37.33
CA ASN A 131 -27.57 -19.21 37.95
C ASN A 131 -26.30 -19.05 37.10
N MET A 132 -25.88 -20.10 36.39
CA MET A 132 -24.74 -20.06 35.47
C MET A 132 -24.99 -19.10 34.30
N ARG A 133 -26.12 -19.23 33.60
CA ARG A 133 -26.50 -18.34 32.49
C ARG A 133 -26.69 -16.89 32.96
N ARG A 134 -27.22 -16.70 34.17
CA ARG A 134 -27.35 -15.36 34.79
C ARG A 134 -25.97 -14.72 35.03
N SER A 135 -25.00 -15.48 35.50
CA SER A 135 -23.62 -15.01 35.70
C SER A 135 -22.97 -14.63 34.37
N GLN A 136 -23.09 -15.47 33.34
CA GLN A 136 -22.59 -15.19 31.99
C GLN A 136 -23.19 -13.89 31.42
N ARG A 137 -24.50 -13.70 31.54
CA ARG A 137 -25.15 -12.44 31.15
C ARG A 137 -24.61 -11.24 31.93
N ASN A 138 -24.37 -11.38 33.23
CA ASN A 138 -23.93 -10.26 34.06
C ASN A 138 -22.48 -9.83 33.80
N ALA A 139 -21.64 -10.74 33.30
CA ALA A 139 -20.29 -10.41 32.89
C ALA A 139 -20.22 -9.55 31.62
N ALA A 140 -21.25 -9.60 30.76
CA ALA A 140 -21.38 -8.78 29.58
C ALA A 140 -22.24 -7.53 29.90
N ALA A 141 -21.68 -6.34 29.73
CA ALA A 141 -22.30 -5.06 30.10
C ALA A 141 -23.79 -4.97 29.70
N HIS A 142 -24.61 -4.50 30.64
CA HIS A 142 -26.05 -4.54 30.59
C HIS A 142 -26.66 -3.51 29.61
N GLY A 143 -27.51 -3.98 28.70
CA GLY A 143 -28.45 -3.14 27.98
C GLY A 143 -29.17 -3.85 26.83
N GLY A 144 -30.17 -3.21 26.24
CA GLY A 144 -30.71 -3.57 24.92
C GLY A 144 -29.64 -3.33 23.85
N SER A 145 -29.58 -4.23 22.89
CA SER A 145 -28.84 -4.04 21.65
C SER A 145 -29.70 -4.57 20.51
N ILE A 146 -30.45 -3.68 19.87
CA ILE A 146 -31.43 -4.05 18.84
C ILE A 146 -30.76 -4.78 17.68
N LEU A 147 -29.54 -4.37 17.32
CA LEU A 147 -28.77 -5.02 16.25
C LEU A 147 -28.37 -6.44 16.64
N ALA A 148 -27.82 -6.62 17.84
CA ALA A 148 -27.38 -7.93 18.29
C ALA A 148 -28.56 -8.88 18.49
N ASP A 149 -29.67 -8.40 19.07
CA ASP A 149 -30.90 -9.18 19.21
C ASP A 149 -31.50 -9.54 17.85
N TYR A 150 -31.48 -8.60 16.91
CA TYR A 150 -31.94 -8.86 15.55
C TYR A 150 -31.11 -9.94 14.88
N ASP A 151 -29.79 -9.87 14.97
CA ASP A 151 -28.92 -10.88 14.39
C ASP A 151 -29.08 -12.25 15.06
N VAL A 152 -29.27 -12.30 16.38
CA VAL A 152 -29.55 -13.55 17.10
C VAL A 152 -30.84 -14.20 16.60
N ILE A 153 -31.94 -13.44 16.56
CA ILE A 153 -33.23 -13.99 16.10
C ILE A 153 -33.12 -14.43 14.64
N ARG A 154 -32.47 -13.63 13.78
CA ARG A 154 -32.28 -13.95 12.35
C ARG A 154 -31.51 -15.26 12.15
N ARG A 155 -30.43 -15.50 12.91
CA ARG A 155 -29.64 -16.74 12.82
C ARG A 155 -30.38 -17.97 13.36
N GLU A 156 -31.37 -17.76 14.23
CA GLU A 156 -32.16 -18.83 14.85
C GLU A 156 -33.32 -19.32 13.95
N ILE A 157 -33.77 -18.53 12.97
CA ILE A 157 -34.94 -18.87 12.12
C ILE A 157 -34.79 -20.23 11.43
N ASP A 158 -33.60 -20.52 10.92
CA ASP A 158 -33.34 -21.74 10.15
C ASP A 158 -32.89 -22.93 11.03
N GLN A 159 -32.90 -22.79 12.36
CA GLN A 159 -32.48 -23.85 13.27
C GLN A 159 -33.61 -24.87 13.53
N PRO A 160 -33.32 -26.18 13.60
CA PRO A 160 -34.32 -27.22 13.84
C PRO A 160 -35.15 -27.02 15.11
N GLU A 161 -34.53 -26.48 16.16
CA GLU A 161 -35.16 -26.17 17.45
C GLU A 161 -35.26 -24.66 17.65
N SER A 162 -35.75 -23.95 16.62
CA SER A 162 -35.78 -22.49 16.62
C SER A 162 -36.56 -21.92 17.81
N ARG A 163 -35.93 -20.99 18.52
CA ARG A 163 -36.57 -20.15 19.54
C ARG A 163 -37.13 -18.85 18.97
N ALA A 164 -36.97 -18.62 17.66
CA ALA A 164 -37.27 -17.34 17.02
C ALA A 164 -38.72 -16.90 17.26
N ASP A 165 -39.70 -17.79 17.13
CA ASP A 165 -41.12 -17.44 17.29
C ASP A 165 -41.47 -16.99 18.72
N ARG A 166 -40.72 -17.46 19.72
CA ARG A 166 -40.85 -16.98 21.10
C ARG A 166 -40.19 -15.62 21.29
N TRP A 167 -39.08 -15.37 20.60
CA TRP A 167 -38.30 -14.15 20.75
C TRP A 167 -38.85 -12.96 19.95
N LYS A 168 -39.46 -13.18 18.79
CA LYS A 168 -40.09 -12.14 17.95
C LYS A 168 -41.05 -11.23 18.75
N PRO A 169 -42.11 -11.74 19.42
CA PRO A 169 -43.08 -10.88 20.09
C PRO A 169 -42.46 -10.08 21.26
N VAL A 170 -41.46 -10.63 21.96
CA VAL A 170 -40.80 -9.92 23.06
C VAL A 170 -39.79 -8.89 22.56
N PHE A 171 -39.14 -9.16 21.43
CA PHE A 171 -38.34 -8.17 20.71
C PHE A 171 -39.20 -6.97 20.31
N GLU A 172 -40.37 -7.22 19.68
CA GLU A 172 -41.30 -6.16 19.29
C GLU A 172 -41.76 -5.34 20.50
N SER A 173 -42.09 -6.01 21.60
CA SER A 173 -42.49 -5.38 22.85
C SER A 173 -41.38 -4.52 23.48
N HIS A 174 -40.11 -4.94 23.42
CA HIS A 174 -39.00 -4.19 24.04
C HIS A 174 -38.54 -3.01 23.18
N TYR A 175 -38.49 -3.18 21.85
CA TYR A 175 -38.00 -2.15 20.93
C TYR A 175 -39.10 -1.29 20.30
N ASN A 176 -40.37 -1.64 20.49
CA ASN A 176 -41.52 -0.96 19.90
C ASN A 176 -41.46 -0.86 18.36
N VAL A 177 -40.96 -1.93 17.73
CA VAL A 177 -40.81 -2.04 16.27
C VAL A 177 -41.12 -3.47 15.86
N SER A 178 -41.89 -3.62 14.77
CA SER A 178 -42.25 -4.96 14.30
C SER A 178 -41.04 -5.70 13.73
N TRP A 179 -40.90 -6.95 14.14
CA TRP A 179 -39.92 -7.89 13.63
C TRP A 179 -40.11 -8.13 12.14
N ASP A 180 -41.32 -8.51 11.74
CA ASP A 180 -41.63 -8.86 10.35
C ASP A 180 -41.42 -7.67 9.42
N PHE A 181 -41.75 -6.46 9.88
CA PHE A 181 -41.47 -5.23 9.13
C PHE A 181 -39.97 -5.02 8.93
N LEU A 182 -39.17 -5.14 9.99
CA LEU A 182 -37.71 -5.00 9.90
C LEU A 182 -37.11 -6.07 8.98
N TYR A 183 -37.51 -7.33 9.18
CA TYR A 183 -37.02 -8.46 8.41
C TYR A 183 -37.32 -8.28 6.91
N ALA A 184 -38.55 -7.91 6.55
CA ALA A 184 -38.96 -7.68 5.16
C ALA A 184 -38.20 -6.51 4.49
N ARG A 185 -37.73 -5.52 5.27
CA ARG A 185 -36.96 -4.36 4.79
C ARG A 185 -35.45 -4.59 4.73
N GLY A 186 -34.97 -5.80 5.03
CA GLY A 186 -33.53 -6.09 5.09
C GLY A 186 -32.87 -5.68 6.41
N GLY A 187 -33.66 -5.48 7.46
CA GLY A 187 -33.20 -5.20 8.82
C GLY A 187 -32.74 -3.76 9.04
N LEU A 188 -31.76 -3.61 9.93
CA LEU A 188 -31.23 -2.32 10.39
C LEU A 188 -29.88 -1.96 9.77
N VAL A 189 -29.46 -2.66 8.70
CA VAL A 189 -28.13 -2.49 8.08
C VAL A 189 -27.91 -1.06 7.58
N SER A 190 -28.97 -0.37 7.15
CA SER A 190 -28.92 1.03 6.69
C SER A 190 -29.41 2.04 7.73
N ALA A 191 -29.72 1.61 8.95
CA ALA A 191 -30.16 2.52 10.00
C ALA A 191 -28.99 3.40 10.47
N SER A 192 -29.26 4.69 10.73
CA SER A 192 -28.23 5.55 11.32
C SER A 192 -27.91 5.11 12.75
N LYS A 193 -26.70 5.44 13.22
CA LYS A 193 -26.26 5.14 14.59
C LYS A 193 -27.17 5.77 15.64
N GLU A 194 -27.80 6.90 15.32
CA GLU A 194 -28.75 7.59 16.19
C GLU A 194 -30.04 6.79 16.35
N VAL A 195 -30.58 6.24 15.25
CA VAL A 195 -31.78 5.40 15.28
C VAL A 195 -31.54 4.14 16.10
N VAL A 196 -30.40 3.46 15.90
CA VAL A 196 -30.01 2.29 16.69
C VAL A 196 -29.93 2.63 18.18
N ARG A 197 -29.28 3.75 18.53
CA ARG A 197 -29.16 4.21 19.92
C ARG A 197 -30.51 4.51 20.57
N ILE A 198 -31.48 5.05 19.83
CA ILE A 198 -32.84 5.27 20.35
C ILE A 198 -33.49 3.94 20.74
N PHE A 199 -33.39 2.92 19.89
CA PHE A 199 -33.93 1.60 20.19
C PHE A 199 -33.25 0.94 21.39
N ASP A 200 -31.92 0.99 21.46
CA ASP A 200 -31.15 0.46 22.60
C ASP A 200 -31.55 1.15 23.91
N TYR A 201 -31.75 2.47 23.88
CA TYR A 201 -32.23 3.24 25.01
C TYR A 201 -33.65 2.85 25.44
N LEU A 202 -34.58 2.67 24.49
CA LEU A 202 -35.95 2.25 24.79
C LEU A 202 -36.00 0.88 25.50
N ALA A 203 -35.19 -0.08 25.03
CA ALA A 203 -35.10 -1.39 25.66
C ALA A 203 -34.49 -1.34 27.07
N ASN A 204 -33.64 -0.35 27.37
CA ASN A 204 -33.07 -0.17 28.71
C ASN A 204 -34.07 0.37 29.73
N ILE A 205 -35.03 1.19 29.31
CA ILE A 205 -36.04 1.77 30.21
C ILE A 205 -37.09 0.72 30.63
N ARG A 206 -37.30 -0.32 29.81
CA ARG A 206 -38.35 -1.34 30.01
C ARG A 206 -37.89 -2.57 30.80
N ASN A 207 -36.63 -2.62 31.21
CA ASN A 207 -35.99 -3.78 31.88
C ASN A 207 -36.19 -3.85 33.39
#